data_AF-A0A349GVU0-F1
#
_entry.id   AF-A0A349GVU0-F1
#
_cell.length_a   1.000
_cell.length_b   1.000
_cell.length_c   1.000
_cell.angle_alpha   90.00
_cell.angle_beta   90.00
_cell.angle_gamma   90.00
#
_symmetry.space_group_name_H-M   'P 1'
#
loop_
_entity.id
_entity.type
_entity.pdbx_description
1 polymer ?
#
loop_
_entity_poly.entity_id
_entity_poly.type
_entity_poly.pdbx_seq_one_letter_code
_entity_poly.pdbx_strand_id
1 'polypeptide(L)'
;MGAIAEIDATEVLNDRAVRKLLESHRQQTEQPLMLAVRFSGDVAGDIYLLEVLVDFPGADDDELFITDFAPSASLVMLGKLHLVLASPSQIRAAIKHRDPLLDDISKGSVVYSDGSKIAKTLRKELGL
;
A
#
# COMPACT_ATOMS: atom_id res chain seq x y z
N MET A 1 27.37 24.14 -12.26
CA MET A 1 26.46 23.37 -13.14
C MET A 1 25.52 22.62 -12.22
N GLY A 2 24.30 23.13 -12.08
CA GLY A 2 23.30 22.57 -11.16
C GLY A 2 22.72 21.28 -11.74
N ALA A 3 22.75 20.22 -10.95
CA ALA A 3 21.95 19.03 -11.19
C ALA A 3 20.48 19.44 -11.08
N ILE A 4 19.85 19.68 -12.22
CA ILE A 4 18.39 19.65 -12.32
C ILE A 4 18.03 18.19 -12.07
N ALA A 5 17.42 17.91 -10.92
CA ALA A 5 16.85 16.61 -10.64
C ALA A 5 15.90 16.27 -11.79
N GLU A 6 16.27 15.32 -12.64
CA GLU A 6 15.30 14.54 -13.39
C GLU A 6 14.40 13.93 -12.32
N ILE A 7 13.27 14.57 -12.05
CA ILE A 7 12.17 13.88 -11.39
C ILE A 7 11.91 12.70 -12.32
N ASP A 8 12.27 11.50 -11.85
CA ASP A 8 12.21 10.28 -12.65
C ASP A 8 10.79 10.18 -13.21
N ALA A 9 10.66 10.25 -14.53
CA ALA A 9 9.36 10.22 -15.19
C ALA A 9 8.56 8.96 -14.76
N THR A 10 9.26 7.90 -14.40
CA THR A 10 8.70 6.66 -13.83
C THR A 10 8.04 6.91 -12.49
N GLU A 11 8.66 7.68 -11.59
CA GLU A 11 8.13 7.98 -10.27
C GLU A 11 6.84 8.81 -10.36
N VAL A 12 6.81 9.80 -11.25
CA VAL A 12 5.61 10.63 -11.51
C VAL A 12 4.46 9.80 -12.07
N LEU A 13 4.74 8.86 -12.98
CA LEU A 13 3.74 7.96 -13.54
C LEU A 13 3.22 6.99 -12.47
N ASN A 14 4.11 6.44 -11.65
CA ASN A 14 3.75 5.55 -10.55
C ASN A 14 2.89 6.27 -9.49
N ASP A 15 3.23 7.50 -9.12
CA ASP A 15 2.41 8.35 -8.25
C ASP A 15 0.99 8.52 -8.80
N ARG A 16 0.89 8.76 -10.12
CA ARG A 16 -0.41 8.91 -10.79
C ARG A 16 -1.20 7.60 -10.81
N ALA A 17 -0.53 6.48 -11.04
CA ALA A 17 -1.13 5.15 -11.01
C ALA A 17 -1.69 4.82 -9.61
N VAL A 18 -0.90 5.06 -8.55
CA VAL A 18 -1.35 4.87 -7.16
C VAL A 18 -2.57 5.75 -6.87
N ARG A 19 -2.55 7.03 -7.23
CA ARG A 19 -3.70 7.92 -7.00
C ARG A 19 -4.97 7.41 -7.71
N LYS A 20 -4.86 6.97 -8.96
CA LYS A 20 -6.00 6.39 -9.70
C LYS A 20 -6.54 5.12 -9.04
N LEU A 21 -5.65 4.23 -8.61
CA LEU A 21 -6.02 3.00 -7.91
C LEU A 21 -6.82 3.33 -6.63
N LEU A 22 -6.28 4.24 -5.80
CA LEU A 22 -6.93 4.68 -4.57
C LEU A 22 -8.27 5.36 -4.84
N GLU A 23 -8.38 6.17 -5.90
CA GLU A 23 -9.63 6.78 -6.32
C GLU A 23 -10.68 5.74 -6.71
N SER A 24 -10.29 4.68 -7.42
CA SER A 24 -11.18 3.56 -7.77
C SER A 24 -11.61 2.78 -6.53
N HIS A 25 -10.70 2.46 -5.61
CA HIS A 25 -11.03 1.73 -4.38
C HIS A 25 -11.91 2.54 -3.42
N ARG A 26 -11.74 3.86 -3.36
CA ARG A 26 -12.63 4.74 -2.58
C ARG A 26 -14.08 4.75 -3.06
N GLN A 27 -14.34 4.33 -4.30
CA GLN A 27 -15.69 4.21 -4.84
C GLN A 27 -16.33 2.85 -4.50
N GLN A 28 -15.58 1.89 -3.96
CA GLN A 28 -16.12 0.61 -3.51
C GLN A 28 -16.74 0.73 -2.12
N THR A 29 -17.96 0.22 -1.98
CA THR A 29 -18.73 0.27 -0.73
C THR A 29 -18.66 -1.01 0.09
N GLU A 30 -18.32 -2.15 -0.54
CA GLU A 30 -18.35 -3.46 0.11
C GLU A 30 -17.09 -3.74 0.94
N GLN A 31 -15.93 -3.29 0.47
CA GLN A 31 -14.64 -3.41 1.17
C GLN A 31 -13.97 -2.03 1.19
N PRO A 32 -14.46 -1.11 2.02
CA PRO A 32 -13.96 0.26 1.99
C PRO A 32 -12.50 0.31 2.44
N LEU A 33 -11.69 1.03 1.67
CA LEU A 33 -10.29 1.30 1.98
C LEU A 33 -10.19 2.14 3.26
N MET A 34 -9.42 1.65 4.23
CA MET A 34 -9.18 2.32 5.50
C MET A 34 -7.83 3.04 5.51
N LEU A 35 -6.78 2.36 5.04
CA LEU A 35 -5.40 2.84 5.05
C LEU A 35 -4.68 2.30 3.81
N ALA A 36 -3.87 3.12 3.17
CA ALA A 36 -2.93 2.64 2.17
C ALA A 36 -1.53 3.22 2.40
N VAL A 37 -0.52 2.37 2.29
CA VAL A 37 0.88 2.70 2.56
C VAL A 37 1.69 2.28 1.36
N ARG A 38 2.38 3.23 0.74
CA ARG A 38 3.38 2.93 -0.27
C ARG A 38 4.72 2.69 0.41
N PHE A 39 5.40 1.61 0.07
CA PHE A 39 6.71 1.27 0.63
C PHE A 39 7.72 0.96 -0.48
N SER A 40 8.96 0.71 -0.08
CA SER A 40 10.04 0.33 -1.00
C SER A 40 10.16 -1.18 -1.07
N GLY A 41 10.41 -1.71 -2.26
CA GLY A 41 10.78 -3.12 -2.44
C GLY A 41 12.12 -3.26 -3.15
N ASP A 42 12.36 -4.45 -3.69
CA ASP A 42 13.64 -4.85 -4.28
C ASP A 42 13.82 -4.40 -5.74
N VAL A 43 12.71 -4.21 -6.47
CA VAL A 43 12.74 -3.80 -7.88
C VAL A 43 12.48 -2.31 -8.05
N ALA A 44 13.48 -1.60 -8.60
CA ALA A 44 13.34 -0.19 -8.97
C ALA A 44 12.31 -0.01 -10.09
N GLY A 45 11.41 0.97 -9.94
CA GLY A 45 10.34 1.26 -10.91
C GLY A 45 9.03 0.49 -10.68
N ASP A 46 9.05 -0.54 -9.82
CA ASP A 46 7.84 -1.21 -9.35
C ASP A 46 7.13 -0.40 -8.24
N ILE A 47 5.84 -0.66 -8.07
CA ILE A 47 5.00 -0.06 -7.04
C ILE A 47 4.75 -1.11 -5.96
N TYR A 48 5.08 -0.81 -4.70
CA TYR A 48 4.76 -1.64 -3.56
C TYR A 48 3.73 -0.92 -2.69
N LEU A 49 2.57 -1.53 -2.50
CA LEU A 49 1.43 -0.91 -1.83
C LEU A 49 0.81 -1.89 -0.85
N LEU A 50 0.65 -1.44 0.39
CA LEU A 50 -0.24 -2.07 1.37
C LEU A 50 -1.60 -1.36 1.30
N GLU A 51 -2.67 -2.13 1.24
CA GLU A 51 -4.04 -1.65 1.45
C GLU A 51 -4.69 -2.42 2.61
N VAL A 52 -5.20 -1.64 3.57
CA VAL A 52 -5.99 -2.15 4.68
C VAL A 52 -7.46 -1.85 4.41
N LEU A 53 -8.28 -2.89 4.29
CA LEU A 53 -9.70 -2.79 3.95
C LEU A 53 -10.55 -3.17 5.17
N VAL A 54 -11.66 -2.45 5.38
CA VAL A 54 -12.69 -2.88 6.33
C VAL A 54 -13.31 -4.14 5.72
N ASP A 55 -13.32 -5.25 6.46
CA ASP A 55 -13.90 -6.53 6.05
C ASP A 55 -13.17 -7.28 4.91
N PHE A 56 -11.84 -7.12 4.79
CA PHE A 56 -11.05 -8.03 3.95
C PHE A 56 -11.21 -9.49 4.44
N PRO A 57 -11.50 -10.46 3.54
CA PRO A 57 -11.73 -11.84 3.92
C PRO A 57 -10.46 -12.53 4.44
N GLY A 58 -10.62 -13.38 5.45
CA GLY A 58 -9.54 -14.16 6.07
C GLY A 58 -9.76 -14.31 7.57
N ALA A 59 -9.05 -15.24 8.20
CA ALA A 59 -8.97 -15.31 9.66
C ALA A 59 -8.02 -14.21 10.17
N ASP A 60 -8.24 -13.80 11.42
CA ASP A 60 -7.44 -12.73 12.06
C ASP A 60 -5.94 -13.04 12.12
N ASP A 61 -5.57 -14.32 12.15
CA ASP A 61 -4.19 -14.82 12.28
C ASP A 61 -3.63 -15.39 10.97
N ASP A 62 -4.36 -15.23 9.86
CA ASP A 62 -3.87 -15.62 8.53
C ASP A 62 -2.69 -14.73 8.12
N GLU A 63 -1.81 -15.29 7.29
CA GLU A 63 -0.72 -14.55 6.65
C GLU A 63 -1.27 -13.41 5.79
N LEU A 64 -0.47 -12.36 5.62
CA LEU A 64 -0.82 -11.23 4.76
C LEU A 64 -0.99 -11.72 3.32
N PHE A 65 -2.09 -11.30 2.67
CA PHE A 65 -2.32 -11.68 1.29
C PHE A 65 -1.46 -10.81 0.36
N ILE A 66 -0.58 -11.46 -0.41
CA ILE A 66 0.35 -10.79 -1.33
C ILE A 66 0.02 -11.22 -2.76
N THR A 67 -0.14 -10.25 -3.65
CA THR A 67 -0.37 -10.48 -5.09
C THR A 67 0.39 -9.47 -5.93
N ASP A 68 0.74 -9.83 -7.15
CA ASP A 68 1.33 -8.91 -8.12
C ASP A 68 0.49 -8.76 -9.38
N PHE A 69 0.54 -7.56 -9.96
CA PHE A 69 -0.08 -7.24 -11.24
C PHE A 69 0.97 -6.76 -12.22
N ALA A 70 0.89 -7.29 -13.44
CA ALA A 70 1.72 -6.85 -14.55
C ALA A 70 1.49 -5.36 -14.89
N PRO A 71 2.44 -4.72 -15.61
CA PRO A 71 2.28 -3.36 -16.11
C PRO A 71 0.94 -3.14 -16.81
N SER A 72 0.34 -1.98 -16.59
CA SER A 72 -1.02 -1.68 -17.05
C SER A 72 -1.09 -0.30 -17.68
N ALA A 73 -1.47 -0.27 -18.97
CA ALA A 73 -1.73 0.98 -19.69
C ALA A 73 -2.94 1.73 -19.12
N SER A 74 -3.95 1.02 -18.62
CA SER A 74 -5.15 1.61 -18.01
C SER A 74 -4.83 2.38 -16.72
N LEU A 75 -3.95 1.80 -15.90
CA LEU A 75 -3.44 2.46 -14.68
C LEU A 75 -2.28 3.41 -14.98
N VAL A 76 -1.69 3.34 -16.18
CA VAL A 76 -0.51 4.10 -16.61
C VAL A 76 0.69 3.79 -15.71
N MET A 77 0.95 2.48 -15.55
CA MET A 77 2.03 1.93 -14.74
C MET A 77 3.03 1.22 -15.64
N LEU A 78 4.32 1.56 -15.52
CA LEU A 78 5.41 0.98 -16.31
C LEU A 78 6.00 -0.28 -15.66
N GLY A 79 6.10 -0.31 -14.33
CA GLY A 79 6.53 -1.48 -13.53
C GLY A 79 5.38 -2.39 -13.13
N LYS A 80 5.64 -3.35 -12.24
CA LYS A 80 4.61 -4.16 -11.58
C LYS A 80 3.99 -3.41 -10.40
N LEU A 81 2.77 -3.79 -10.05
CA LEU A 81 2.15 -3.46 -8.76
C LEU A 81 2.22 -4.68 -7.86
N HIS A 82 3.00 -4.59 -6.79
CA HIS A 82 3.00 -5.54 -5.67
C HIS A 82 2.03 -5.03 -4.62
N LEU A 83 0.94 -5.76 -4.44
CA LEU A 83 -0.16 -5.38 -3.56
C LEU A 83 -0.23 -6.33 -2.38
N VAL A 84 -0.19 -5.75 -1.19
CA VAL A 84 -0.45 -6.43 0.08
C VAL A 84 -1.85 -6.03 0.51
N LEU A 85 -2.74 -7.00 0.70
CA LEU A 85 -4.11 -6.78 1.16
C LEU A 85 -4.28 -7.39 2.53
N ALA A 86 -4.90 -6.64 3.44
CA ALA A 86 -5.14 -7.11 4.79
C ALA A 86 -6.35 -6.45 5.44
N SER A 87 -6.91 -7.13 6.43
CA SER A 87 -7.81 -6.53 7.41
C SER A 87 -7.03 -5.86 8.55
N PRO A 88 -7.65 -4.96 9.33
CA PRO A 88 -7.04 -4.41 10.54
C PRO A 88 -6.54 -5.46 11.54
N SER A 89 -7.23 -6.59 11.66
CA SER A 89 -6.84 -7.66 12.58
C SER A 89 -5.62 -8.42 12.07
N GLN A 90 -5.56 -8.73 10.78
CA GLN A 90 -4.39 -9.36 10.14
C GLN A 90 -3.14 -8.49 10.27
N ILE A 91 -3.25 -7.17 10.13
CA ILE A 91 -2.11 -6.26 10.38
C ILE A 91 -1.61 -6.38 11.83
N ARG A 92 -2.52 -6.43 12.80
CA ARG A 92 -2.11 -6.59 14.21
C ARG A 92 -1.51 -7.96 14.49
N ALA A 93 -2.00 -9.02 13.85
CA ALA A 93 -1.41 -10.34 13.92
C ALA A 93 0.01 -10.33 13.34
N ALA A 94 0.21 -9.76 12.15
CA ALA A 94 1.52 -9.59 11.54
C ALA A 94 2.49 -8.83 12.46
N ILE A 95 2.04 -7.76 13.12
CA ILE A 95 2.85 -7.01 14.10
C ILE A 95 3.23 -7.90 15.29
N LYS A 96 2.28 -8.66 15.82
CA LYS A 96 2.50 -9.58 16.96
C LYS A 96 3.52 -10.67 16.60
N HIS A 97 3.46 -11.20 15.38
CA HIS A 97 4.35 -12.26 14.88
C HIS A 97 5.67 -11.74 14.35
N ARG A 98 5.85 -10.41 14.27
CA ARG A 98 7.04 -9.75 13.70
C ARG A 98 7.27 -10.17 12.24
N ASP A 99 6.22 -10.09 11.44
CA ASP A 99 6.32 -10.33 10.00
C ASP A 99 7.40 -9.40 9.39
N PRO A 100 8.40 -9.94 8.68
CA PRO A 100 9.50 -9.16 8.13
C PRO A 100 9.06 -8.09 7.13
N LEU A 101 7.91 -8.25 6.47
CA LEU A 101 7.38 -7.27 5.53
C LEU A 101 7.04 -5.93 6.21
N LEU A 102 6.77 -5.96 7.52
CA LEU A 102 6.48 -4.76 8.29
C LEU A 102 7.69 -3.83 8.44
N ASP A 103 8.92 -4.35 8.30
CA ASP A 103 10.13 -3.53 8.35
C ASP A 103 10.21 -2.57 7.15
N ASP A 104 9.71 -2.99 5.99
CA ASP A 104 9.65 -2.14 4.80
C ASP A 104 8.42 -1.24 4.82
N ILE A 105 7.27 -1.76 5.24
CA ILE A 105 6.03 -0.98 5.39
C ILE A 105 6.23 0.18 6.38
N SER A 106 6.90 -0.04 7.51
CA SER A 106 7.13 0.99 8.55
C SER A 106 8.02 2.15 8.09
N LYS A 107 8.84 1.95 7.04
CA LYS A 107 9.65 2.99 6.39
C LYS A 107 8.92 3.64 5.22
N GLY A 108 7.72 3.16 4.91
CA GLY A 108 6.87 3.64 3.84
C GLY A 108 6.25 5.00 4.14
N SER A 109 5.36 5.41 3.24
CA SER A 109 4.60 6.65 3.33
C SER A 109 3.11 6.36 3.19
N VAL A 110 2.32 6.93 4.10
CA VAL A 110 0.86 6.83 4.04
C VAL A 110 0.36 7.65 2.85
N VAL A 111 -0.18 6.96 1.85
CA VAL A 111 -0.73 7.58 0.64
C VAL A 111 -2.25 7.79 0.73
N TYR A 112 -2.91 7.08 1.66
CA TYR A 112 -4.32 7.30 1.97
C TYR A 112 -4.66 6.89 3.42
N SER A 113 -5.59 7.60 4.05
CA SER A 113 -6.23 7.20 5.29
C SER A 113 -7.65 7.79 5.36
N ASP A 114 -8.61 7.00 5.83
CA ASP A 114 -10.00 7.43 6.04
C ASP A 114 -10.18 8.35 7.27
N GLY A 115 -9.13 8.52 8.09
CA GLY A 115 -9.15 9.35 9.31
C GLY A 115 -9.86 8.72 10.52
N SER A 116 -10.33 7.48 10.40
CA SER A 116 -10.97 6.73 11.48
C SER A 116 -10.02 6.52 12.65
N LYS A 117 -10.58 6.26 13.84
CA LYS A 117 -9.78 5.96 15.03
C LYS A 117 -8.93 4.70 14.83
N ILE A 118 -9.46 3.72 14.09
CA ILE A 118 -8.77 2.47 13.79
C ILE A 118 -7.58 2.76 12.88
N ALA A 119 -7.76 3.49 11.77
CA ALA A 119 -6.67 3.85 10.87
C ALA A 119 -5.54 4.61 11.60
N LYS A 120 -5.89 5.57 12.45
CA LYS A 120 -4.91 6.31 13.27
C LYS A 120 -4.14 5.41 14.23
N THR A 121 -4.81 4.42 14.80
CA THR A 121 -4.21 3.46 15.74
C THR A 121 -3.26 2.53 14.98
N LEU A 122 -3.70 1.96 13.86
CA LEU A 122 -2.87 1.10 13.00
C LEU A 122 -1.63 1.81 12.50
N ARG A 123 -1.75 3.07 12.05
CA ARG A 123 -0.59 3.87 11.64
C ARG A 123 0.46 3.95 12.75
N LYS A 124 0.02 4.28 13.97
CA LYS A 124 0.92 4.34 15.13
C LYS A 124 1.53 2.96 15.45
N GLU A 125 0.75 1.89 15.35
CA GLU A 125 1.21 0.51 15.57
C GLU A 125 2.24 0.07 14.51
N LEU A 126 2.10 0.55 13.27
CA LEU A 126 3.02 0.33 12.14
C LEU A 126 4.24 1.27 12.13
N GLY A 127 4.27 2.30 12.99
CA GLY A 127 5.35 3.30 13.00
C GLY A 127 5.24 4.42 11.94
N LEU A 128 4.04 4.70 11.44
CA LEU A 128 3.69 5.61 10.34
C LEU A 128 2.89 6.87 10.75
#